data_AF-A0A538C4M4-F1
#
_entry.id   AF-A0A538C4M4-F1
#
_cell.length_a   1.000
_cell.length_b   1.000
_cell.length_c   1.000
_cell.angle_alpha   90.00
_cell.angle_beta   90.00
_cell.angle_gamma   90.00
#
_symmetry.space_group_name_H-M   'P 1'
#
loop_
_entity.id
_entity.type
_entity.pdbx_description
1 polymer ?
#
loop_
_entity_poly.entity_id
_entity_poly.type
_entity_poly.pdbx_seq_one_letter_code
_entity_poly.pdbx_strand_id
1 'polypeptide(L)'
;MKGILSASPRGFGVRLGDNNIFPTFARHSDLFRAWLPFGGFLLGAGVLGAREREMLILRTGCNCGSSYEWGQHVRLSEQLGIGREEIMRVAQGPEAAGWSAEDSALLRAADELHESAKISDSTWQQLSEHYDERGLIEIAMLVGHYHMVAFALNSLEVELDEGLEALPS
;
A
#
# COMPACT_ATOMS: atom_id res chain seq x y z
N MET A 1 -19.26 -11.05 19.25
CA MET A 1 -18.06 -10.30 18.80
C MET A 1 -16.75 -11.10 18.76
N LYS A 2 -16.71 -12.44 18.99
CA LYS A 2 -15.46 -13.23 18.95
C LYS A 2 -15.19 -14.01 17.64
N GLY A 3 -16.14 -14.12 16.72
CA GLY A 3 -16.04 -15.02 15.55
C GLY A 3 -15.51 -14.41 14.25
N ILE A 4 -15.45 -13.08 14.11
CA ILE A 4 -15.02 -12.43 12.86
C ILE A 4 -13.50 -12.32 12.78
N LEU A 5 -12.82 -12.13 13.92
CA LEU A 5 -11.35 -12.08 14.00
C LEU A 5 -10.68 -13.46 13.85
N SER A 6 -11.44 -14.56 13.89
CA SER A 6 -10.93 -15.92 13.72
C SER A 6 -11.03 -16.47 12.28
N ALA A 7 -11.66 -15.72 11.36
CA ALA A 7 -11.78 -16.14 9.98
C ALA A 7 -10.49 -15.79 9.22
N SER A 8 -9.57 -16.76 9.15
CA SER A 8 -8.45 -16.72 8.20
C SER A 8 -8.98 -17.24 6.85
N PRO A 9 -9.03 -16.43 5.78
CA PRO A 9 -9.31 -16.92 4.45
C PRO A 9 -8.26 -17.99 4.10
N ARG A 10 -8.70 -19.17 3.66
CA ARG A 10 -7.79 -20.26 3.26
C ARG A 10 -6.80 -19.73 2.23
N GLY A 11 -5.51 -19.67 2.61
CA GLY A 11 -4.42 -19.17 1.77
C GLY A 11 -3.61 -18.02 2.39
N PHE A 12 -4.13 -17.32 3.40
CA PHE A 12 -3.39 -16.27 4.11
C PHE A 12 -2.81 -16.81 5.42
N GLY A 13 -1.53 -17.20 5.39
CA GLY A 13 -0.73 -17.53 6.57
C GLY A 13 -0.37 -16.34 7.44
N VAL A 14 -1.16 -15.27 7.43
CA VAL A 14 -0.97 -14.08 8.25
C VAL A 14 -2.08 -14.10 9.29
N ARG A 15 -1.70 -14.30 10.55
CA ARG A 15 -2.58 -14.00 11.69
C ARG A 15 -3.03 -12.55 11.47
N LEU A 16 -4.34 -12.30 11.29
CA LEU A 16 -4.88 -10.93 11.39
C LEU A 16 -4.39 -10.44 12.75
N GLY A 17 -3.32 -9.64 12.76
CA GLY A 17 -2.66 -9.23 13.99
C GLY A 17 -3.60 -8.38 14.83
N ASP A 18 -3.12 -7.93 15.97
CA ASP A 18 -3.81 -6.93 16.79
C ASP A 18 -3.78 -5.53 16.14
N ASN A 19 -3.84 -5.47 14.80
CA ASN A 19 -3.76 -4.23 14.04
C ASN A 19 -5.10 -3.47 14.11
N ASN A 20 -5.06 -2.23 14.55
CA ASN A 20 -6.22 -1.37 14.82
C ASN A 20 -7.13 -1.12 13.60
N ILE A 21 -6.63 -1.26 12.37
CA ILE A 21 -7.45 -1.20 11.15
C ILE A 21 -8.58 -2.23 11.15
N PHE A 22 -8.31 -3.48 11.55
CA PHE A 22 -9.29 -4.56 11.48
C PHE A 22 -10.48 -4.38 12.44
N PRO A 23 -10.28 -4.17 13.76
CA PRO A 23 -11.41 -3.93 14.67
C PRO A 23 -12.14 -2.62 14.35
N THR A 24 -11.47 -1.62 13.79
CA THR A 24 -12.12 -0.39 13.33
C THR A 24 -13.09 -0.67 12.18
N PHE A 25 -12.62 -1.28 11.09
CA PHE A 25 -13.46 -1.53 9.93
C PHE A 25 -14.52 -2.60 10.19
N ALA A 26 -14.25 -3.57 11.08
CA ALA A 26 -15.21 -4.60 11.49
C ALA A 26 -16.45 -4.04 12.21
N ARG A 27 -16.45 -2.76 12.65
CA ARG A 27 -17.66 -2.07 13.13
C ARG A 27 -18.75 -2.00 12.05
N HIS A 28 -18.37 -2.00 10.76
CA HIS A 28 -19.26 -2.24 9.63
C HIS A 28 -19.00 -3.65 9.05
N SER A 29 -19.54 -4.68 9.70
CA SER A 29 -19.15 -6.06 9.39
C SER A 29 -19.41 -6.53 7.95
N ASP A 30 -20.47 -6.06 7.29
CA ASP A 30 -20.77 -6.46 5.91
C ASP A 30 -19.80 -5.86 4.89
N LEU A 31 -19.48 -4.56 5.03
CA LEU A 31 -18.47 -3.91 4.21
C LEU A 31 -17.08 -4.51 4.45
N PHE A 32 -16.72 -4.77 5.71
CA PHE A 32 -15.44 -5.40 6.05
C PHE A 32 -15.27 -6.77 5.39
N ARG A 33 -16.33 -7.61 5.41
CA ARG A 33 -16.30 -8.93 4.73
C ARG A 33 -16.16 -8.83 3.22
N ALA A 34 -16.73 -7.79 2.61
CA ALA A 34 -16.60 -7.56 1.17
C ALA A 34 -15.21 -7.01 0.79
N TRP A 35 -14.66 -6.12 1.61
CA TRP A 35 -13.36 -5.47 1.39
C TRP A 35 -12.17 -6.41 1.64
N LEU A 36 -12.20 -7.20 2.71
CA LEU A 36 -11.03 -7.96 3.17
C LEU A 36 -10.44 -8.90 2.10
N PRO A 37 -11.22 -9.67 1.31
CA PRO A 37 -10.67 -10.51 0.26
C PRO A 37 -9.99 -9.71 -0.85
N PHE A 38 -10.52 -8.53 -1.19
CA PHE A 38 -9.95 -7.66 -2.22
C PHE A 38 -8.63 -7.04 -1.77
N GLY A 39 -8.58 -6.49 -0.55
CA GLY A 39 -7.32 -5.98 0.03
C GLY A 39 -6.27 -7.10 0.18
N GLY A 40 -6.70 -8.28 0.62
CA GLY A 40 -5.82 -9.46 0.69
C GLY A 40 -5.24 -9.84 -0.68
N PHE A 41 -6.07 -9.85 -1.73
CA PHE A 41 -5.61 -10.15 -3.09
C PHE A 41 -4.47 -9.22 -3.52
N LEU A 42 -4.65 -7.91 -3.38
CA LEU A 42 -3.64 -6.91 -3.74
C LEU A 42 -2.37 -7.02 -2.88
N LEU A 43 -2.50 -7.43 -1.62
CA LEU A 43 -1.39 -7.57 -0.68
C LEU A 43 -0.52 -8.82 -0.88
N GLY A 44 -1.03 -9.89 -1.51
CA GLY A 44 -0.29 -11.16 -1.52
C GLY A 44 -0.59 -12.14 -2.65
N ALA A 45 -1.60 -11.89 -3.48
CA ALA A 45 -1.97 -12.78 -4.59
C ALA A 45 -1.91 -12.10 -5.97
N GLY A 46 -1.56 -10.82 -6.02
CA GLY A 46 -1.35 -10.05 -7.24
C GLY A 46 -0.10 -10.48 -8.04
N VAL A 47 0.10 -9.84 -9.20
CA VAL A 47 1.23 -10.09 -10.10
C VAL A 47 2.46 -9.22 -9.79
N LEU A 48 2.28 -8.12 -9.03
CA LEU A 48 3.40 -7.27 -8.66
C LEU A 48 4.35 -7.97 -7.68
N GLY A 49 5.66 -7.74 -7.87
CA GLY A 49 6.66 -8.15 -6.91
C GLY A 49 6.44 -7.49 -5.56
N ALA A 50 6.86 -8.16 -4.49
CA ALA A 50 6.62 -7.68 -3.13
C ALA A 50 7.26 -6.31 -2.87
N ARG A 51 8.45 -6.06 -3.43
CA ARG A 51 9.17 -4.80 -3.29
C ARG A 51 8.43 -3.66 -4.01
N GLU A 52 8.04 -3.87 -5.26
CA GLU A 52 7.36 -2.88 -6.11
C GLU A 52 5.99 -2.53 -5.53
N ARG A 53 5.27 -3.54 -5.02
CA ARG A 53 4.02 -3.35 -4.28
C ARG A 53 4.23 -2.44 -3.07
N GLU A 54 5.19 -2.75 -2.19
CA GLU A 54 5.42 -1.93 -1.00
C GLU A 54 5.88 -0.51 -1.34
N MET A 55 6.66 -0.31 -2.42
CA MET A 55 7.03 1.03 -2.88
C MET A 55 5.82 1.89 -3.25
N LEU A 56 4.86 1.32 -4.01
CA LEU A 56 3.62 2.01 -4.36
C LEU A 56 2.78 2.33 -3.13
N ILE A 57 2.69 1.40 -2.18
CA ILE A 57 1.89 1.59 -0.96
C ILE A 57 2.51 2.65 -0.04
N LEU A 58 3.81 2.54 0.25
CA LEU A 58 4.54 3.51 1.06
C LEU A 58 4.43 4.92 0.46
N ARG A 59 4.61 5.05 -0.86
CA ARG A 59 4.49 6.34 -1.54
C ARG A 59 3.06 6.89 -1.45
N THR A 60 2.06 6.04 -1.64
CA THR A 60 0.64 6.40 -1.49
C THR A 60 0.35 6.87 -0.05
N GLY A 61 0.89 6.19 0.95
CA GLY A 61 0.81 6.57 2.36
C GLY A 61 1.41 7.96 2.62
N CYS A 62 2.59 8.26 2.06
CA CYS A 62 3.19 9.59 2.11
C CYS A 62 2.29 10.65 1.46
N ASN A 63 1.82 10.38 0.24
CA ASN A 63 0.99 11.32 -0.52
C ASN A 63 -0.32 11.65 0.21
N CYS A 64 -0.89 10.68 0.94
CA CYS A 64 -2.11 10.88 1.73
C CYS A 64 -1.86 11.46 3.12
N GLY A 65 -0.61 11.62 3.56
CA GLY A 65 -0.30 11.95 4.95
C GLY A 65 -0.81 10.89 5.95
N SER A 66 -0.88 9.62 5.55
CA SER A 66 -1.37 8.54 6.42
C SER A 66 -0.25 7.86 7.19
N SER A 67 -0.04 8.29 8.44
CA SER A 67 0.94 7.67 9.34
C SER A 67 0.66 6.20 9.63
N TYR A 68 -0.62 5.78 9.62
CA TYR A 68 -0.98 4.39 9.85
C TYR A 68 -0.54 3.49 8.69
N GLU A 69 -0.85 3.88 7.45
CA GLU A 69 -0.36 3.18 6.26
C GLU A 69 1.15 3.11 6.24
N TRP A 70 1.81 4.26 6.43
CA TRP A 70 3.27 4.34 6.49
C TRP A 70 3.83 3.35 7.51
N GLY A 71 3.42 3.43 8.78
CA GLY A 71 3.96 2.58 9.83
C GLY A 71 3.75 1.08 9.58
N GLN A 72 2.56 0.68 9.12
CA GLN A 72 2.29 -0.71 8.75
C GLN A 72 3.22 -1.20 7.65
N HIS A 73 3.34 -0.42 6.58
CA HIS A 73 4.05 -0.83 5.39
C HIS A 73 5.56 -0.69 5.52
N VAL A 74 6.07 0.18 6.40
CA VAL A 74 7.46 0.15 6.83
C VAL A 74 7.78 -1.18 7.51
N ARG A 75 6.97 -1.58 8.49
CA ARG A 75 7.16 -2.84 9.22
C ARG A 75 7.11 -4.06 8.29
N LEU A 76 6.17 -4.08 7.34
CA LEU A 76 6.07 -5.14 6.32
C LEU A 76 7.27 -5.13 5.36
N SER A 77 7.68 -3.95 4.90
CA SER A 77 8.86 -3.79 4.03
C SER A 77 10.14 -4.32 4.69
N GLU A 78 10.36 -4.00 5.96
CA GLU A 78 11.51 -4.51 6.72
C GLU A 78 11.45 -6.03 6.89
N GLN A 79 10.28 -6.61 7.13
CA GLN A 79 10.09 -8.08 7.18
C GLN A 79 10.36 -8.76 5.83
N LEU A 80 10.13 -8.06 4.72
CA LEU A 80 10.47 -8.51 3.37
C LEU A 80 11.94 -8.29 3.00
N GLY A 81 12.74 -7.68 3.88
CA GLY A 81 14.15 -7.41 3.67
C GLY A 81 14.45 -6.14 2.87
N ILE A 82 13.45 -5.27 2.66
CA ILE A 82 13.66 -3.96 2.03
C ILE A 82 14.41 -3.07 3.02
N GLY A 83 15.53 -2.51 2.58
CA GLY A 83 16.42 -1.74 3.45
C GLY A 83 15.81 -0.42 3.89
N ARG A 84 16.12 0.00 5.12
CA ARG A 84 15.66 1.28 5.68
C ARG A 84 16.00 2.49 4.81
N GLU A 85 17.17 2.48 4.19
CA GLU A 85 17.60 3.55 3.27
C GLU A 85 16.63 3.68 2.08
N GLU A 86 16.20 2.54 1.52
CA GLU A 86 15.29 2.51 0.39
C GLU A 86 13.87 2.96 0.77
N ILE A 87 13.37 2.49 1.92
CA ILE A 87 12.10 2.96 2.50
C ILE A 87 12.10 4.49 2.65
N MET A 88 13.16 5.05 3.24
CA MET A 88 13.29 6.50 3.40
C MET A 88 13.48 7.24 2.07
N ARG A 89 14.04 6.57 1.05
CA ARG A 89 14.11 7.11 -0.31
C ARG A 89 12.73 7.17 -0.97
N VAL A 90 11.84 6.21 -0.70
CA VAL A 90 10.44 6.25 -1.19
C VAL A 90 9.71 7.51 -0.68
N ALA A 91 9.94 7.89 0.58
CA ALA A 91 9.39 9.14 1.13
C ALA A 91 9.90 10.40 0.40
N GLN A 92 11.13 10.39 -0.12
CA GLN A 92 11.70 11.50 -0.90
C GLN A 92 11.08 11.61 -2.30
N GLY A 93 10.62 10.49 -2.87
CA GLY A 93 9.86 10.45 -4.12
C GLY A 93 10.67 10.06 -5.36
N PRO A 94 10.06 10.19 -6.56
CA PRO A 94 10.60 9.64 -7.81
C PRO A 94 11.88 10.31 -8.29
N GLU A 95 12.17 11.53 -7.83
CA GLU A 95 13.35 12.32 -8.19
C GLU A 95 14.55 12.09 -7.25
N ALA A 96 14.39 11.27 -6.20
CA ALA A 96 15.48 10.94 -5.31
C ALA A 96 16.58 10.16 -6.06
N ALA A 97 17.84 10.46 -5.76
CA ALA A 97 18.96 9.80 -6.42
C ALA A 97 19.04 8.31 -6.05
N GLY A 98 19.42 7.47 -7.02
CA GLY A 98 19.64 6.04 -6.80
C GLY A 98 18.50 5.12 -7.27
N TRP A 99 17.43 5.67 -7.84
CA TRP A 99 16.40 4.88 -8.50
C TRP A 99 16.83 4.40 -9.88
N SER A 100 16.39 3.19 -10.23
CA SER A 100 16.30 2.78 -11.64
C SER A 100 15.19 3.57 -12.36
N ALA A 101 15.16 3.52 -13.70
CA ALA A 101 14.08 4.14 -14.47
C ALA A 101 12.71 3.51 -14.11
N GLU A 102 12.68 2.19 -13.91
CA GLU A 102 11.49 1.44 -13.50
C GLU A 102 10.98 1.90 -12.13
N ASP A 103 11.87 1.94 -11.13
CA ASP A 103 11.54 2.36 -9.76
C ASP A 103 11.00 3.80 -9.71
N SER A 104 11.66 4.71 -10.44
CA SER A 104 11.21 6.10 -10.55
C SER A 104 9.84 6.20 -11.22
N ALA A 105 9.57 5.38 -12.25
CA ALA A 105 8.27 5.34 -12.92
C ALA A 105 7.14 4.81 -12.02
N LEU A 106 7.41 3.80 -11.18
CA LEU A 106 6.44 3.31 -10.18
C LEU A 106 6.05 4.41 -9.18
N LEU A 107 7.05 5.07 -8.59
CA LEU A 107 6.81 6.15 -7.63
C LEU A 107 6.09 7.33 -8.29
N ARG A 108 6.47 7.68 -9.52
CA ARG A 108 5.80 8.73 -10.30
C ARG A 108 4.35 8.38 -10.62
N ALA A 109 4.04 7.11 -10.88
CA ALA A 109 2.65 6.69 -11.08
C ALA A 109 1.78 6.88 -9.82
N ALA A 110 2.33 6.60 -8.63
CA ALA A 110 1.64 6.88 -7.37
C ALA A 110 1.40 8.39 -7.15
N ASP A 111 2.36 9.22 -7.53
CA ASP A 111 2.25 10.70 -7.47
C ASP A 111 1.20 11.22 -8.46
N GLU A 112 1.29 10.83 -9.73
CA GLU A 112 0.36 11.27 -10.78
C GLU A 112 -1.09 10.84 -10.50
N LEU A 113 -1.29 9.63 -9.97
CA LEU A 113 -2.61 9.17 -9.54
C LEU A 113 -3.14 9.95 -8.34
N HIS A 114 -2.27 10.33 -7.40
CA HIS A 114 -2.68 11.17 -6.28
C HIS A 114 -3.04 12.60 -6.72
N GLU A 115 -2.21 13.20 -7.57
CA GLU A 115 -2.34 14.60 -7.98
C GLU A 115 -3.44 14.84 -9.02
N SER A 116 -3.61 13.88 -9.95
CA SER A 116 -4.44 14.07 -11.14
C SER A 116 -5.41 12.93 -11.45
N ALA A 117 -5.43 11.87 -10.62
CA ALA A 117 -6.23 10.67 -10.84
C ALA A 117 -5.97 9.97 -12.17
N LYS A 118 -4.80 10.20 -12.79
CA LYS A 118 -4.41 9.60 -14.07
C LYS A 118 -2.90 9.45 -14.17
N ILE A 119 -2.43 8.27 -14.57
CA ILE A 119 -1.04 8.06 -15.01
C ILE A 119 -0.84 8.72 -16.37
N SER A 120 0.21 9.53 -16.52
CA SER A 120 0.55 10.19 -17.77
C SER A 120 0.99 9.18 -18.83
N ASP A 121 0.81 9.52 -20.11
CA ASP A 121 1.17 8.64 -21.22
C ASP A 121 2.69 8.30 -21.21
N SER A 122 3.53 9.25 -20.76
CA SER A 122 4.98 9.03 -20.60
C SER A 122 5.33 8.06 -19.48
N THR A 123 4.64 8.13 -18.34
CA THR A 123 4.86 7.21 -17.21
C THR A 123 4.29 5.83 -17.56
N TRP A 124 3.13 5.79 -18.21
CA TRP A 124 2.53 4.54 -18.71
C TRP A 124 3.45 3.83 -19.69
N GLN A 125 4.04 4.56 -20.64
CA GLN A 125 4.98 3.98 -21.61
C GLN A 125 6.19 3.35 -20.90
N GLN A 126 6.82 4.06 -19.96
CA GLN A 126 7.95 3.52 -19.19
C GLN A 126 7.58 2.26 -18.41
N LEU A 127 6.44 2.26 -17.72
CA LEU A 127 5.97 1.07 -17.01
C LEU A 127 5.69 -0.10 -17.96
N SER A 128 5.17 0.17 -19.16
CA SER A 128 4.87 -0.88 -20.14
C SER A 128 6.10 -1.60 -20.71
N GLU A 129 7.31 -1.06 -20.49
CA GLU A 129 8.57 -1.74 -20.84
C GLU A 129 8.89 -2.89 -19.86
N HIS A 130 8.30 -2.87 -18.66
CA HIS A 130 8.58 -3.80 -17.56
C HIS A 130 7.36 -4.64 -17.15
N TYR A 131 6.15 -4.09 -17.29
CA TYR A 131 4.90 -4.71 -16.87
C TYR A 131 4.00 -5.05 -18.07
N ASP A 132 3.39 -6.23 -18.02
CA ASP A 132 2.31 -6.57 -18.93
C ASP A 132 1.00 -5.85 -18.55
N GLU A 133 -0.05 -6.04 -19.35
CA GLU A 133 -1.36 -5.42 -19.10
C GLU A 133 -1.91 -5.74 -17.69
N ARG A 134 -1.66 -6.93 -17.16
CA ARG A 134 -2.12 -7.31 -15.82
C ARG A 134 -1.40 -6.49 -14.75
N GLY A 135 -0.08 -6.32 -14.88
CA GLY A 135 0.72 -5.48 -13.98
C GLY A 135 0.29 -4.02 -14.03
N LEU A 136 0.08 -3.46 -15.23
CA LEU A 136 -0.36 -2.07 -15.41
C LEU A 136 -1.74 -1.80 -14.78
N ILE A 137 -2.68 -2.73 -14.94
CA ILE A 137 -3.99 -2.67 -14.25
C ILE A 137 -3.80 -2.73 -12.73
N GLU A 138 -2.96 -3.66 -12.25
CA GLU A 138 -2.74 -3.85 -10.83
C GLU A 138 -2.09 -2.63 -10.17
N ILE A 139 -1.14 -1.95 -10.81
CA ILE A 139 -0.53 -0.71 -10.31
C ILE A 139 -1.61 0.35 -10.02
N ALA A 140 -2.48 0.61 -11.00
CA ALA A 140 -3.54 1.61 -10.85
C ALA A 140 -4.55 1.22 -9.75
N MET A 141 -4.94 -0.06 -9.70
CA MET A 141 -5.86 -0.58 -8.69
C MET A 141 -5.26 -0.60 -7.30
N LEU A 142 -3.96 -0.90 -7.16
CA LEU A 142 -3.25 -0.92 -5.89
C LEU A 142 -3.16 0.49 -5.30
N VAL A 143 -2.69 1.46 -6.08
CA VAL A 143 -2.61 2.86 -5.62
C VAL A 143 -4.00 3.38 -5.23
N GLY A 144 -5.01 3.17 -6.08
CA GLY A 144 -6.38 3.59 -5.77
C GLY A 144 -6.97 2.89 -4.54
N HIS A 145 -6.65 1.61 -4.33
CA HIS A 145 -7.03 0.90 -3.10
C HIS A 145 -6.41 1.54 -1.88
N TYR A 146 -5.11 1.84 -1.92
CA TYR A 146 -4.42 2.44 -0.78
C TYR A 146 -4.76 3.91 -0.55
N HIS A 147 -5.20 4.66 -1.57
CA HIS A 147 -5.90 5.93 -1.36
C HIS A 147 -7.18 5.73 -0.55
N MET A 148 -8.04 4.78 -0.95
CA MET A 148 -9.28 4.48 -0.23
C MET A 148 -9.00 4.07 1.22
N VAL A 149 -8.00 3.22 1.47
CA VAL A 149 -7.65 2.82 2.85
C VAL A 149 -7.08 4.00 3.64
N ALA A 150 -6.15 4.77 3.07
CA ALA A 150 -5.60 5.97 3.71
C ALA A 150 -6.69 7.00 4.05
N PHE A 151 -7.65 7.23 3.16
CA PHE A 151 -8.79 8.11 3.41
C PHE A 151 -9.61 7.64 4.62
N ALA A 152 -9.91 6.34 4.68
CA ALA A 152 -10.64 5.77 5.80
C ALA A 152 -9.83 5.84 7.11
N LEU A 153 -8.55 5.51 7.09
CA LEU A 153 -7.67 5.55 8.26
C LEU A 153 -7.55 6.97 8.84
N ASN A 154 -7.32 7.95 7.97
CA ASN A 154 -7.20 9.35 8.37
C ASN A 154 -8.55 9.91 8.88
N SER A 155 -9.65 9.62 8.16
CA SER A 155 -10.97 10.15 8.52
C SER A 155 -11.55 9.52 9.79
N LEU A 156 -11.18 8.28 10.08
CA LEU A 156 -11.61 7.56 11.28
C LEU A 156 -10.61 7.68 12.43
N GLU A 157 -9.53 8.45 12.24
CA GLU A 157 -8.46 8.67 13.22
C GLU A 157 -7.97 7.36 13.85
N VAL A 158 -7.69 6.36 13.00
CA VAL A 158 -7.23 5.06 13.48
C VAL A 158 -5.87 5.22 14.16
N GLU A 159 -5.83 4.87 15.44
CA GLU A 159 -4.60 4.92 16.23
C GLU A 159 -3.53 3.99 15.66
N LEU A 160 -2.28 4.45 15.61
CA LEU A 160 -1.14 3.61 15.26
C LEU A 160 -1.09 2.38 16.15
N ASP A 161 -0.76 1.23 15.57
CA ASP A 161 -0.48 0.05 16.39
C ASP A 161 0.78 0.28 17.22
N GLU A 162 0.91 -0.46 18.32
CA GLU A 162 2.07 -0.38 19.19
C GLU A 162 3.38 -0.66 18.41
N GLY A 163 4.35 0.23 18.59
CA GLY A 163 5.68 0.10 17.98
C GLY A 163 5.78 0.53 16.51
N LEU A 164 4.68 1.00 15.89
CA LEU A 164 4.79 1.63 14.58
C LEU A 164 5.38 3.03 14.69
N GLU A 165 6.16 3.39 13.69
CA GLU A 165 6.57 4.77 13.47
C GLU A 165 5.51 5.53 12.68
N ALA A 166 5.41 6.83 12.97
CA ALA A 166 4.61 7.76 12.17
C ALA A 166 5.37 8.16 10.89
N LEU A 167 4.68 8.84 9.98
CA LEU A 167 5.32 9.49 8.84
C LEU A 167 6.46 10.41 9.29
N PRO A 168 7.58 10.46 8.54
CA PRO A 168 8.64 11.43 8.79
C PRO A 168 8.11 12.86 8.58
N SER A 169 8.48 13.75 9.50
CA SER A 169 8.13 15.18 9.50
C SER A 169 8.95 15.98 8.49
#